data_AF-A0A2E9PKE6-F1
#
_entry.id   AF-A0A2E9PKE6-F1
#
_cell.length_a   1.000
_cell.length_b   1.000
_cell.length_c   1.000
_cell.angle_alpha   90.00
_cell.angle_beta   90.00
_cell.angle_gamma   90.00
#
_symmetry.space_group_name_H-M   'P 1'
#
loop_
_entity.id
_entity.type
_entity.pdbx_description
1 polymer ?
#
loop_
_entity_poly.entity_id
_entity_poly.type
_entity_poly.pdbx_seq_one_letter_code
_entity_poly.pdbx_strand_id
1 'polypeptide(L)'
;MDYTPTPHATADVPSGKADVFLDYIERELIPFVDSNYQTSEFRILEGHSLGGLLSLYTVQARPELFTAHYAFSPSLHWGDNKTVEELTIYLSSRKSLEQFIYMNLGNEIIKSEYEPNNTMGASFLRLQTFFKEHSIPGLRVKSEILKSLPHAATNIAGLVNATNELYRHWVLPFDAMEKGPEAISEHYKKLSTDLYYEVKPRMEPINFAADYMTNGVHSPEKGMKLLEYNATLYPDSAWVSFNLAKGYKQREEMALAKSYGQKALNLMDQDDEELKTSIVNFLETL
;
A
#
# COMPACT_ATOMS: atom_id res chain seq x y z
N MET A 1 -23.69 18.07 -8.80
CA MET A 1 -22.90 17.14 -7.97
C MET A 1 -23.10 15.73 -8.49
N ASP A 2 -22.38 15.39 -9.56
CA ASP A 2 -22.62 14.14 -10.28
C ASP A 2 -22.10 12.90 -9.54
N TYR A 3 -21.30 13.06 -8.49
CA TYR A 3 -20.71 11.95 -7.73
C TYR A 3 -21.44 11.64 -6.42
N THR A 4 -22.65 12.18 -6.18
CA THR A 4 -23.43 11.80 -5.00
C THR A 4 -24.37 10.62 -5.31
N PRO A 5 -24.60 9.69 -4.36
CA PRO A 5 -25.42 8.49 -4.61
C PRO A 5 -26.91 8.75 -4.78
N THR A 6 -27.43 9.79 -4.13
CA THR A 6 -28.84 10.17 -4.20
C THR A 6 -29.02 11.64 -4.57
N PRO A 7 -30.15 12.01 -5.18
CA PRO A 7 -30.56 13.40 -5.28
C PRO A 7 -30.78 13.98 -3.88
N HIS A 8 -30.46 15.26 -3.70
CA HIS A 8 -30.81 16.00 -2.49
C HIS A 8 -31.86 17.05 -2.84
N ALA A 9 -33.02 16.98 -2.18
CA ALA A 9 -34.20 17.77 -2.54
C ALA A 9 -33.95 19.29 -2.50
N THR A 10 -32.98 19.75 -1.72
CA THR A 10 -32.61 21.16 -1.57
C THR A 10 -31.25 21.53 -2.19
N ALA A 11 -30.59 20.61 -2.90
CA ALA A 11 -29.36 20.98 -3.59
C ALA A 11 -29.69 21.81 -4.83
N ASP A 12 -29.14 23.03 -4.92
CA ASP A 12 -29.29 23.92 -6.08
C ASP A 12 -28.64 23.37 -7.36
N VAL A 13 -27.92 22.25 -7.25
CA VAL A 13 -27.22 21.58 -8.35
C VAL A 13 -27.73 20.14 -8.50
N PRO A 14 -27.96 19.65 -9.74
CA PRO A 14 -28.35 18.26 -9.99
C PRO A 14 -27.43 17.28 -9.26
N SER A 15 -28.01 16.30 -8.58
CA SER A 15 -27.30 15.33 -7.73
C SER A 15 -27.84 13.92 -7.95
N GLY A 16 -27.18 12.90 -7.39
CA GLY A 16 -27.65 11.51 -7.47
C GLY A 16 -27.18 10.73 -8.69
N LYS A 17 -26.03 11.09 -9.26
CA LYS A 17 -25.49 10.46 -10.47
C LYS A 17 -24.22 9.64 -10.23
N ALA A 18 -23.95 9.22 -8.98
CA ALA A 18 -22.72 8.50 -8.63
C ALA A 18 -22.43 7.32 -9.56
N ASP A 19 -23.43 6.52 -9.92
CA ASP A 19 -23.27 5.42 -10.88
C ASP A 19 -22.79 5.90 -12.26
N VAL A 20 -23.30 7.02 -12.77
CA VAL A 20 -22.86 7.60 -14.05
C VAL A 20 -21.41 8.08 -13.96
N PHE A 21 -21.04 8.68 -12.83
CA PHE A 21 -19.66 9.10 -12.59
C PHE A 21 -18.71 7.91 -12.46
N LEU A 22 -19.13 6.83 -11.79
CA LEU A 22 -18.38 5.57 -11.71
C LEU A 22 -18.28 4.88 -13.08
N ASP A 23 -19.32 4.92 -13.91
CA ASP A 23 -19.28 4.40 -15.28
C ASP A 23 -18.22 5.12 -16.12
N TYR A 24 -18.08 6.45 -15.99
CA TYR A 24 -16.99 7.20 -16.61
C TYR A 24 -15.61 6.74 -16.10
N ILE A 25 -15.46 6.59 -14.78
CA ILE A 25 -14.20 6.13 -14.18
C ILE A 25 -13.81 4.74 -14.72
N GLU A 26 -14.76 3.81 -14.70
CA GLU A 26 -14.57 2.41 -15.08
C GLU A 26 -14.33 2.23 -16.58
N ARG A 27 -15.10 2.93 -17.43
CA ARG A 27 -15.12 2.66 -18.88
C ARG A 27 -14.26 3.60 -19.70
N GLU A 28 -13.89 4.75 -19.15
CA GLU A 28 -13.13 5.77 -19.89
C GLU A 28 -11.81 6.08 -19.19
N LEU A 29 -11.85 6.51 -17.94
CA LEU A 29 -10.65 7.01 -17.25
C LEU A 29 -9.63 5.90 -16.98
N ILE A 30 -10.03 4.80 -16.36
CA ILE A 30 -9.12 3.69 -16.04
C ILE A 30 -8.50 3.10 -17.34
N PRO A 31 -9.28 2.76 -18.39
CA PRO A 31 -8.71 2.29 -19.65
C PRO A 31 -7.75 3.28 -20.30
N PHE A 32 -8.04 4.59 -20.22
CA PHE A 32 -7.12 5.60 -20.71
C PHE A 32 -5.78 5.56 -19.96
N VAL A 33 -5.79 5.53 -18.64
CA VAL A 33 -4.56 5.48 -17.82
C VAL A 33 -3.79 4.18 -18.08
N ASP A 34 -4.47 3.03 -18.07
CA ASP A 34 -3.86 1.71 -18.26
C ASP A 34 -3.23 1.55 -19.66
N SER A 35 -3.77 2.23 -20.67
CA SER A 35 -3.18 2.22 -22.02
C SER A 35 -1.97 3.15 -22.20
N ASN A 36 -1.80 4.14 -21.32
CA ASN A 36 -0.75 5.16 -21.43
C ASN A 36 0.39 4.98 -20.41
N TYR A 37 0.19 4.19 -19.36
CA TYR A 37 1.15 4.00 -18.28
C TYR A 37 1.21 2.54 -17.84
N GLN A 38 2.36 2.11 -17.31
CA GLN A 38 2.48 0.81 -16.67
C GLN A 38 1.81 0.86 -15.28
N THR A 39 0.54 0.51 -15.24
CA THR A 39 -0.27 0.51 -14.03
C THR A 39 -0.30 -0.85 -13.35
N SER A 40 -0.86 -0.87 -12.14
CA SER A 40 -1.18 -2.07 -11.37
C SER A 40 -2.69 -2.17 -11.21
N GLU A 41 -3.21 -3.39 -11.05
CA GLU A 41 -4.61 -3.63 -10.69
C GLU A 41 -4.95 -3.12 -9.28
N PHE A 42 -3.94 -2.86 -8.45
CA PHE A 42 -4.13 -2.25 -7.12
C PHE A 42 -4.46 -0.75 -7.27
N ARG A 43 -5.76 -0.43 -7.20
CA ARG A 43 -6.28 0.94 -7.37
C ARG A 43 -6.83 1.50 -6.06
N ILE A 44 -6.58 2.78 -5.78
CA ILE A 44 -7.03 3.48 -4.58
C ILE A 44 -8.02 4.57 -4.98
N LEU A 45 -9.23 4.59 -4.40
CA LEU A 45 -10.17 5.69 -4.51
C LEU A 45 -10.13 6.58 -3.26
N GLU A 46 -9.55 7.76 -3.42
CA GLU A 46 -9.50 8.79 -2.39
C GLU A 46 -10.62 9.81 -2.56
N GLY A 47 -11.25 10.20 -1.46
CA GLY A 47 -12.18 11.32 -1.48
C GLY A 47 -12.36 12.01 -0.13
N HIS A 48 -12.58 13.32 -0.20
CA HIS A 48 -12.90 14.17 0.94
C HIS A 48 -14.36 14.62 0.89
N SER A 49 -15.04 14.69 2.04
CA SER A 49 -16.43 15.14 2.14
C SER A 49 -17.37 14.32 1.26
N LEU A 50 -18.01 14.94 0.25
CA LEU A 50 -18.84 14.23 -0.72
C LEU A 50 -18.03 13.27 -1.62
N GLY A 51 -16.74 13.52 -1.83
CA GLY A 51 -15.85 12.55 -2.46
C GLY A 51 -15.60 11.34 -1.55
N GLY A 52 -15.50 11.56 -0.23
CA GLY A 52 -15.38 10.47 0.75
C GLY A 52 -16.66 9.63 0.81
N LEU A 53 -17.82 10.27 0.64
CA LEU A 53 -19.10 9.58 0.44
C LEU A 53 -19.07 8.69 -0.81
N LEU A 54 -18.62 9.21 -1.97
CA LEU A 54 -18.46 8.40 -3.19
C LEU A 54 -17.50 7.23 -2.94
N SER A 55 -16.36 7.47 -2.29
CA SER A 55 -15.35 6.44 -2.01
C SER A 55 -15.97 5.27 -1.25
N LEU A 56 -16.72 5.54 -0.17
CA LEU A 56 -17.40 4.48 0.60
C LEU A 56 -18.60 3.86 -0.12
N TYR A 57 -19.34 4.65 -0.90
CA TYR A 57 -20.43 4.13 -1.75
C TYR A 57 -19.92 3.12 -2.79
N THR A 58 -18.74 3.34 -3.33
CA THR A 58 -18.14 2.48 -4.38
C THR A 58 -17.87 1.06 -3.86
N VAL A 59 -17.57 0.89 -2.56
CA VAL A 59 -17.34 -0.42 -1.93
C VAL A 59 -18.50 -1.39 -2.18
N GLN A 60 -19.75 -0.91 -2.13
CA GLN A 60 -20.92 -1.76 -2.38
C GLN A 60 -21.42 -1.68 -3.83
N ALA A 61 -21.24 -0.53 -4.50
CA ALA A 61 -21.76 -0.31 -5.85
C ALA A 61 -20.90 -0.92 -6.96
N ARG A 62 -19.57 -0.94 -6.78
CA ARG A 62 -18.56 -1.45 -7.74
C ARG A 62 -17.36 -2.06 -6.97
N PRO A 63 -17.57 -3.17 -6.22
CA PRO A 63 -16.56 -3.72 -5.32
C PRO A 63 -15.24 -4.12 -6.00
N GLU A 64 -15.27 -4.47 -7.28
CA GLU A 64 -14.08 -4.91 -8.03
C GLU A 64 -13.27 -3.74 -8.62
N LEU A 65 -13.77 -2.51 -8.54
CA LEU A 65 -13.17 -1.36 -9.23
C LEU A 65 -11.94 -0.80 -8.51
N PHE A 66 -11.92 -0.90 -7.18
CA PHE A 66 -10.84 -0.39 -6.34
C PHE A 66 -10.50 -1.38 -5.23
N THR A 67 -9.21 -1.47 -4.91
CA THR A 67 -8.69 -2.34 -3.83
C THR A 67 -8.65 -1.59 -2.50
N ALA A 68 -8.52 -0.27 -2.52
CA ALA A 68 -8.49 0.55 -1.31
C ALA A 68 -9.33 1.82 -1.43
N HIS A 69 -9.92 2.23 -0.30
CA HIS A 69 -10.82 3.36 -0.19
C HIS A 69 -10.36 4.28 0.93
N TYR A 70 -10.01 5.52 0.59
CA TYR A 70 -9.66 6.56 1.56
C TYR A 70 -10.80 7.57 1.63
N ALA A 71 -11.48 7.61 2.77
CA ALA A 71 -12.66 8.44 2.98
C ALA A 71 -12.42 9.47 4.10
N PHE A 72 -12.13 10.71 3.71
CA PHE A 72 -11.78 11.76 4.66
C PHE A 72 -12.99 12.66 4.97
N SER A 73 -13.36 12.77 6.25
CA SER A 73 -14.60 13.41 6.72
C SER A 73 -15.79 13.14 5.79
N PRO A 74 -16.13 11.86 5.52
CA PRO A 74 -17.12 11.53 4.49
C PRO A 74 -18.50 12.06 4.88
N SER A 75 -19.21 12.68 3.93
CA SER A 75 -20.54 13.26 4.13
C SER A 75 -21.65 12.18 4.19
N LEU A 76 -21.52 11.23 5.13
CA LEU A 76 -22.36 10.03 5.25
C LEU A 76 -23.82 10.29 5.64
N HIS A 77 -24.13 11.48 6.15
CA HIS A 77 -25.49 11.93 6.43
C HIS A 77 -26.28 12.23 5.13
N TRP A 78 -25.60 12.36 4.00
CA TRP A 78 -26.24 12.59 2.72
C TRP A 78 -27.27 11.51 2.38
N GLY A 79 -28.45 11.93 1.92
CA GLY A 79 -29.50 11.00 1.53
C GLY A 79 -30.04 10.19 2.70
N ASP A 80 -30.11 10.80 3.89
CA ASP A 80 -30.60 10.18 5.13
C ASP A 80 -29.87 8.87 5.45
N ASN A 81 -28.54 8.94 5.53
CA ASN A 81 -27.67 7.79 5.86
C ASN A 81 -27.72 6.61 4.89
N LYS A 82 -28.35 6.74 3.71
CA LYS A 82 -28.54 5.61 2.79
C LYS A 82 -27.24 4.86 2.46
N THR A 83 -26.13 5.56 2.23
CA THR A 83 -24.85 4.90 1.97
C THR A 83 -24.34 4.11 3.18
N VAL A 84 -24.58 4.58 4.41
CA VAL A 84 -24.23 3.81 5.62
C VAL A 84 -25.04 2.51 5.65
N GLU A 85 -26.32 2.57 5.32
CA GLU A 85 -27.24 1.43 5.36
C GLU A 85 -26.92 0.38 4.30
N GLU A 86 -26.75 0.82 3.05
CA GLU A 86 -26.43 -0.09 1.95
C GLU A 86 -25.04 -0.72 2.13
N LEU A 87 -24.06 0.06 2.62
CA LEU A 87 -22.73 -0.44 2.90
C LEU A 87 -22.74 -1.48 4.01
N THR A 88 -23.43 -1.25 5.13
CA THR A 88 -23.48 -2.24 6.22
C THR A 88 -24.21 -3.52 5.79
N ILE A 89 -25.31 -3.42 5.04
CA ILE A 89 -26.00 -4.58 4.46
C ILE A 89 -25.07 -5.37 3.54
N TYR A 90 -24.40 -4.68 2.62
CA TYR A 90 -23.45 -5.30 1.70
C TYR A 90 -22.35 -6.03 2.45
N LEU A 91 -21.70 -5.37 3.41
CA LEU A 91 -20.59 -5.91 4.20
C LEU A 91 -21.03 -7.11 5.05
N SER A 92 -22.19 -7.05 5.71
CA SER A 92 -22.75 -8.17 6.48
C SER A 92 -23.07 -9.41 5.63
N SER A 93 -23.26 -9.24 4.31
CA SER A 93 -23.51 -10.36 3.39
C SER A 93 -22.23 -11.06 2.90
N ARG A 94 -21.04 -10.47 3.14
CA ARG A 94 -19.78 -10.99 2.59
C ARG A 94 -19.18 -12.07 3.50
N LYS A 95 -18.73 -13.16 2.89
CA LYS A 95 -17.90 -14.18 3.56
C LYS A 95 -16.44 -13.73 3.70
N SER A 96 -15.96 -12.97 2.71
CA SER A 96 -14.66 -12.34 2.67
C SER A 96 -14.70 -11.15 1.71
N LEU A 97 -13.78 -10.21 1.86
CA LEU A 97 -13.63 -9.05 0.99
C LEU A 97 -12.20 -8.51 1.07
N GLU A 98 -11.40 -8.68 0.03
CA GLU A 98 -9.99 -8.26 0.00
C GLU A 98 -9.87 -6.78 -0.38
N GLN A 99 -10.17 -5.91 0.59
CA GLN A 99 -10.09 -4.47 0.41
C GLN A 99 -9.54 -3.77 1.65
N PHE A 100 -9.02 -2.55 1.48
CA PHE A 100 -8.63 -1.68 2.58
C PHE A 100 -9.53 -0.45 2.65
N ILE A 101 -10.12 -0.19 3.82
CA ILE A 101 -10.89 1.03 4.08
C ILE A 101 -10.19 1.84 5.16
N TYR A 102 -9.81 3.07 4.82
CA TYR A 102 -9.43 4.08 5.78
C TYR A 102 -10.52 5.15 5.83
N MET A 103 -10.96 5.52 7.03
CA MET A 103 -11.84 6.67 7.22
C MET A 103 -11.42 7.53 8.40
N ASN A 104 -11.52 8.85 8.25
CA ASN A 104 -11.33 9.75 9.38
C ASN A 104 -12.46 10.79 9.49
N LEU A 105 -12.53 11.41 10.66
CA LEU A 105 -13.39 12.55 10.96
C LEU A 105 -12.58 13.55 11.78
N GLY A 106 -12.76 14.83 11.55
CA GLY A 106 -12.18 15.91 12.33
C GLY A 106 -13.05 16.28 13.54
N ASN A 107 -13.24 17.58 13.75
CA ASN A 107 -14.03 18.15 14.83
C ASN A 107 -15.52 18.32 14.50
N GLU A 108 -16.06 17.61 13.52
CA GLU A 108 -17.45 17.73 13.02
C GLU A 108 -18.48 16.91 13.84
N ILE A 109 -18.13 16.48 15.06
CA ILE A 109 -19.06 15.83 15.98
C ILE A 109 -19.90 16.91 16.66
N ILE A 110 -20.97 17.31 15.96
CA ILE A 110 -21.94 18.29 16.42
C ILE A 110 -23.27 17.59 16.73
N LYS A 111 -23.92 17.99 17.83
CA LYS A 111 -25.26 17.53 18.18
C LYS A 111 -26.29 18.39 17.45
N SER A 112 -27.24 17.74 16.77
CA SER A 112 -28.43 18.39 16.20
C SER A 112 -29.62 18.09 17.09
N GLU A 113 -30.42 19.10 17.42
CA GLU A 113 -31.69 18.94 18.16
C GLU A 113 -32.81 18.40 17.26
N TYR A 114 -32.73 18.66 15.96
CA TYR A 114 -33.76 18.27 14.99
C TYR A 114 -33.48 16.91 14.35
N GLU A 115 -32.21 16.61 14.08
CA GLU A 115 -31.76 15.39 13.39
C GLU A 115 -30.58 14.74 14.13
N PRO A 116 -30.79 14.25 15.36
CA PRO A 116 -29.68 13.77 16.22
C PRO A 116 -28.90 12.60 15.63
N ASN A 117 -29.51 11.83 14.73
CA ASN A 117 -28.92 10.65 14.09
C ASN A 117 -28.44 10.89 12.66
N ASN A 118 -28.66 12.09 12.09
CA ASN A 118 -28.33 12.42 10.70
C ASN A 118 -27.36 13.61 10.61
N THR A 119 -26.31 13.58 11.42
CA THR A 119 -25.18 14.51 11.31
C THR A 119 -23.95 13.78 10.78
N MET A 120 -23.00 14.49 10.17
CA MET A 120 -21.75 13.90 9.70
C MET A 120 -21.06 13.05 10.80
N GLY A 121 -21.00 13.58 12.02
CA GLY A 121 -20.48 12.85 13.17
C GLY A 121 -21.30 11.62 13.55
N ALA A 122 -22.64 11.71 13.60
CA ALA A 122 -23.49 10.58 13.94
C ALA A 122 -23.38 9.44 12.92
N SER A 123 -23.44 9.77 11.63
CA SER A 123 -23.31 8.79 10.53
C SER A 123 -21.94 8.11 10.52
N PHE A 124 -20.86 8.89 10.72
CA PHE A 124 -19.50 8.35 10.84
C PHE A 124 -19.37 7.40 12.03
N LEU A 125 -19.90 7.79 13.20
CA LEU A 125 -19.86 6.97 14.41
C LEU A 125 -20.65 5.67 14.25
N ARG A 126 -21.80 5.69 13.55
CA ARG A 126 -22.57 4.48 13.21
C ARG A 126 -21.73 3.48 12.42
N LEU A 127 -21.06 3.94 11.36
CA LEU A 127 -20.21 3.08 10.54
C LEU A 127 -18.94 2.63 11.29
N GLN A 128 -18.34 3.50 12.10
CA GLN A 128 -17.22 3.13 12.97
C GLN A 128 -17.62 2.04 13.98
N THR A 129 -18.79 2.13 14.59
CA THR A 129 -19.30 1.10 15.51
C THR A 129 -19.51 -0.22 14.78
N PHE A 130 -20.11 -0.18 13.58
CA PHE A 130 -20.27 -1.37 12.75
C PHE A 130 -18.93 -2.10 12.53
N PHE A 131 -17.88 -1.38 12.12
CA PHE A 131 -16.55 -1.96 11.90
C PHE A 131 -15.86 -2.47 13.18
N LYS A 132 -16.23 -1.97 14.37
CA LYS A 132 -15.74 -2.51 15.64
C LYS A 132 -16.45 -3.81 16.03
N GLU A 133 -17.72 -3.95 15.66
CA GLU A 133 -18.56 -5.10 16.01
C GLU A 133 -18.51 -6.22 14.97
N HIS A 134 -18.13 -5.91 13.73
CA HIS A 134 -18.12 -6.86 12.62
C HIS A 134 -16.73 -6.96 12.00
N SER A 135 -16.17 -8.16 12.00
CA SER A 135 -14.95 -8.49 11.27
C SER A 135 -15.30 -9.30 10.02
N ILE A 136 -14.78 -8.88 8.87
CA ILE A 136 -14.96 -9.56 7.59
C ILE A 136 -13.57 -10.07 7.16
N PRO A 137 -13.40 -11.39 6.95
CA PRO A 137 -12.13 -11.93 6.48
C PRO A 137 -11.62 -11.24 5.23
N GLY A 138 -10.34 -10.87 5.23
CA GLY A 138 -9.70 -10.14 4.13
C GLY A 138 -9.94 -8.62 4.14
N LEU A 139 -10.95 -8.11 4.87
CA LEU A 139 -11.22 -6.68 4.91
C LEU A 139 -10.39 -6.03 6.02
N ARG A 140 -9.50 -5.12 5.64
CA ARG A 140 -8.76 -4.29 6.58
C ARG A 140 -9.47 -2.94 6.73
N VAL A 141 -9.75 -2.55 7.96
CA VAL A 141 -10.39 -1.25 8.24
C VAL A 141 -9.61 -0.47 9.29
N LYS A 142 -9.41 0.82 9.03
CA LYS A 142 -8.91 1.80 9.99
C LYS A 142 -9.87 2.97 10.05
N SER A 143 -10.29 3.33 11.26
CA SER A 143 -11.11 4.52 11.49
C SER A 143 -10.56 5.35 12.63
N GLU A 144 -10.51 6.67 12.49
CA GLU A 144 -9.98 7.57 13.53
C GLU A 144 -10.69 8.93 13.58
N ILE A 145 -10.67 9.55 14.77
CA ILE A 145 -11.22 10.88 15.00
C ILE A 145 -10.07 11.83 15.34
N LEU A 146 -9.79 12.75 14.44
CA LEU A 146 -8.75 13.77 14.52
C LEU A 146 -9.33 15.03 15.17
N LYS A 147 -9.67 14.95 16.47
CA LYS A 147 -10.45 15.95 17.21
C LYS A 147 -9.95 17.40 17.13
N SER A 148 -8.65 17.60 16.88
CA SER A 148 -8.03 18.93 16.77
C SER A 148 -8.09 19.52 15.36
N LEU A 149 -8.47 18.73 14.36
CA LEU A 149 -8.45 19.14 12.96
C LEU A 149 -9.83 19.61 12.49
N PRO A 150 -9.92 20.73 11.77
CA PRO A 150 -11.13 21.12 11.07
C PRO A 150 -11.39 20.22 9.85
N HIS A 151 -12.63 20.23 9.35
CA HIS A 151 -13.06 19.46 8.16
C HIS A 151 -12.11 19.55 6.98
N ALA A 152 -11.59 20.74 6.67
CA ALA A 152 -10.70 20.93 5.53
C ALA A 152 -9.29 20.34 5.73
N ALA A 153 -8.87 20.04 6.96
CA ALA A 153 -7.52 19.52 7.25
C ALA A 153 -7.48 17.99 7.34
N THR A 154 -8.64 17.32 7.34
CA THR A 154 -8.71 15.87 7.51
C THR A 154 -8.23 15.12 6.27
N ASN A 155 -8.25 15.73 5.08
CA ASN A 155 -7.70 15.12 3.87
C ASN A 155 -6.17 15.03 3.90
N ILE A 156 -5.47 16.07 4.35
CA ILE A 156 -3.99 16.07 4.39
C ILE A 156 -3.49 15.07 5.45
N ALA A 157 -3.99 15.18 6.68
CA ALA A 157 -3.63 14.25 7.75
C ALA A 157 -4.11 12.83 7.42
N GLY A 158 -5.29 12.71 6.82
CA GLY A 158 -5.88 11.46 6.37
C GLY A 158 -5.02 10.77 5.32
N LEU A 159 -4.53 11.47 4.30
CA LEU A 159 -3.69 10.89 3.27
C LEU A 159 -2.41 10.29 3.85
N VAL A 160 -1.74 11.00 4.76
CA VAL A 160 -0.54 10.51 5.45
C VAL A 160 -0.86 9.26 6.28
N ASN A 161 -1.90 9.33 7.12
CA ASN A 161 -2.26 8.24 8.02
C ASN A 161 -2.76 7.00 7.26
N ALA A 162 -3.60 7.19 6.24
CA ALA A 162 -4.13 6.14 5.39
C ALA A 162 -3.02 5.41 4.63
N THR A 163 -2.09 6.17 4.05
CA THR A 163 -0.94 5.61 3.30
C THR A 163 -0.02 4.84 4.24
N ASN A 164 0.30 5.39 5.41
CA ASN A 164 1.13 4.70 6.41
C ASN A 164 0.45 3.43 6.92
N GLU A 165 -0.86 3.43 7.12
CA GLU A 165 -1.59 2.23 7.56
C GLU A 165 -1.68 1.19 6.44
N LEU A 166 -2.00 1.59 5.20
CA LEU A 166 -2.07 0.68 4.06
C LEU A 166 -0.73 -0.02 3.84
N TYR A 167 0.35 0.77 3.78
CA TYR A 167 1.72 0.36 3.50
C TYR A 167 2.57 0.14 4.76
N ARG A 168 1.96 -0.22 5.89
CA ARG A 168 2.62 -0.38 7.21
C ARG A 168 3.80 -1.35 7.24
N HIS A 169 3.88 -2.27 6.28
CA HIS A 169 5.00 -3.21 6.11
C HIS A 169 5.79 -2.96 4.82
N TRP A 170 5.71 -1.77 4.21
CA TRP A 170 6.39 -1.51 2.93
C TRP A 170 7.91 -1.43 3.06
N VAL A 171 8.38 -0.85 4.17
CA VAL A 171 9.81 -0.71 4.45
C VAL A 171 10.29 -1.93 5.22
N LEU A 172 11.36 -2.56 4.72
CA LEU A 172 12.05 -3.63 5.44
C LEU A 172 12.61 -3.07 6.76
N PRO A 173 12.17 -3.57 7.94
CA PRO A 173 12.60 -3.02 9.21
C PRO A 173 13.98 -3.53 9.61
N PHE A 174 14.76 -2.71 10.32
CA PHE A 174 16.09 -3.08 10.83
C PHE A 174 16.08 -4.36 11.66
N ASP A 175 15.03 -4.60 12.47
CA ASP A 175 14.88 -5.84 13.25
C ASP A 175 14.82 -7.09 12.34
N ALA A 176 14.14 -7.01 11.19
CA ALA A 176 14.13 -8.12 10.23
C ALA A 176 15.48 -8.29 9.54
N MET A 177 16.17 -7.19 9.21
CA MET A 177 17.54 -7.22 8.67
C MET A 177 18.49 -7.94 9.63
N GLU A 178 18.41 -7.62 10.93
CA GLU A 178 19.27 -8.18 11.97
C GLU A 178 19.02 -9.68 12.20
N LYS A 179 17.75 -10.10 12.13
CA LYS A 179 17.32 -11.49 12.31
C LYS A 179 17.59 -12.38 11.09
N GLY A 180 17.75 -11.78 9.91
CA GLY A 180 18.23 -12.48 8.71
C GLY A 180 17.11 -12.97 7.77
N PRO A 181 17.46 -13.90 6.85
CA PRO A 181 16.61 -14.30 5.72
C PRO A 181 15.17 -14.72 6.06
N GLU A 182 14.99 -15.47 7.15
CA GLU A 182 13.68 -15.96 7.57
C GLU A 182 12.77 -14.80 8.01
N ALA A 183 13.31 -13.83 8.76
CA ALA A 183 12.57 -12.66 9.20
C ALA A 183 12.24 -11.71 8.04
N ILE A 184 13.16 -11.57 7.07
CA ILE A 184 12.88 -10.85 5.81
C ILE A 184 11.74 -11.54 5.05
N SER A 185 11.80 -12.86 4.89
CA SER A 185 10.73 -13.63 4.23
C SER A 185 9.37 -13.45 4.92
N GLU A 186 9.34 -13.51 6.26
CA GLU A 186 8.12 -13.29 7.03
C GLU A 186 7.58 -11.87 6.87
N HIS A 187 8.45 -10.87 6.85
CA HIS A 187 8.07 -9.49 6.61
C HIS A 187 7.39 -9.30 5.25
N TYR A 188 7.96 -9.85 4.17
CA TYR A 188 7.37 -9.75 2.84
C TYR A 188 6.07 -10.56 2.69
N LYS A 189 5.91 -11.65 3.44
CA LYS A 189 4.61 -12.34 3.56
C LYS A 189 3.55 -11.44 4.19
N LYS A 190 3.88 -10.73 5.28
CA LYS A 190 2.98 -9.74 5.91
C LYS A 190 2.62 -8.62 4.94
N LEU A 191 3.59 -8.10 4.21
CA LEU A 191 3.36 -7.08 3.19
C LEU A 191 2.44 -7.59 2.07
N SER A 192 2.64 -8.82 1.60
CA SER A 192 1.79 -9.42 0.56
C SER A 192 0.35 -9.57 1.03
N THR A 193 0.15 -10.07 2.26
CA THR A 193 -1.19 -10.16 2.87
C THR A 193 -1.85 -8.79 3.01
N ASP A 194 -1.08 -7.76 3.38
CA ASP A 194 -1.59 -6.41 3.53
C ASP A 194 -2.06 -5.80 2.19
N LEU A 195 -1.34 -6.08 1.11
CA LEU A 195 -1.64 -5.49 -0.20
C LEU A 195 -2.51 -6.38 -1.10
N TYR A 196 -2.89 -7.58 -0.64
CA TYR A 196 -3.72 -8.53 -1.39
C TYR A 196 -3.07 -9.01 -2.69
N TYR A 197 -1.74 -8.91 -2.81
CA TYR A 197 -0.97 -9.48 -3.92
C TYR A 197 0.44 -9.86 -3.47
N GLU A 198 1.09 -10.74 -4.23
CA GLU A 198 2.45 -11.19 -3.90
C GLU A 198 3.47 -10.05 -4.05
N VAL A 199 4.13 -9.69 -2.95
CA VAL A 199 5.30 -8.83 -2.94
C VAL A 199 6.54 -9.66 -2.57
N LYS A 200 7.43 -9.85 -3.54
CA LYS A 200 8.67 -10.60 -3.34
C LYS A 200 9.71 -9.75 -2.59
N PRO A 201 10.58 -10.37 -1.78
CA PRO A 201 11.71 -9.70 -1.16
C PRO A 201 12.58 -9.00 -2.20
N ARG A 202 12.71 -7.67 -2.13
CA ARG A 202 13.40 -6.88 -3.15
C ARG A 202 14.93 -6.96 -3.01
N MET A 203 15.59 -6.96 -4.16
CA MET A 203 17.03 -7.08 -4.28
C MET A 203 17.79 -5.97 -3.53
N GLU A 204 17.39 -4.72 -3.70
CA GLU A 204 18.09 -3.55 -3.18
C GLU A 204 17.98 -3.43 -1.66
N PRO A 205 16.79 -3.57 -1.02
CA PRO A 205 16.70 -3.60 0.44
C PRO A 205 17.49 -4.74 1.09
N ILE A 206 17.56 -5.92 0.47
CA ILE A 206 18.37 -7.04 1.00
C ILE A 206 19.86 -6.73 0.88
N ASN A 207 20.30 -6.14 -0.24
CA ASN A 207 21.70 -5.75 -0.40
C ASN A 207 22.08 -4.60 0.56
N PHE A 208 21.21 -3.62 0.75
CA PHE A 208 21.37 -2.60 1.78
C PHE A 208 21.47 -3.23 3.17
N ALA A 209 20.60 -4.18 3.49
CA ALA A 209 20.67 -4.91 4.76
C ALA A 209 22.01 -5.64 4.92
N ALA A 210 22.51 -6.29 3.86
CA ALA A 210 23.80 -6.97 3.87
C ALA A 210 24.97 -6.01 4.13
N ASP A 211 24.98 -4.85 3.45
CA ASP A 211 25.99 -3.81 3.64
C ASP A 211 25.91 -3.20 5.03
N TYR A 212 24.72 -2.84 5.49
CA TYR A 212 24.48 -2.31 6.83
C TYR A 212 24.93 -3.29 7.92
N MET A 213 24.61 -4.58 7.77
CA MET A 213 25.05 -5.62 8.71
C MET A 213 26.58 -5.77 8.71
N THR A 214 27.22 -5.71 7.55
CA THR A 214 28.68 -5.86 7.42
C THR A 214 29.44 -4.64 7.93
N ASN A 215 29.08 -3.46 7.43
CA ASN A 215 29.86 -2.24 7.57
C ASN A 215 29.28 -1.28 8.62
N GLY A 216 27.95 -1.24 8.76
CA GLY A 216 27.27 -0.34 9.71
C GLY A 216 27.30 -0.83 11.15
N VAL A 217 27.06 -2.12 11.36
CA VAL A 217 27.05 -2.75 12.70
C VAL A 217 28.14 -3.81 12.89
N HIS A 218 29.13 -3.86 11.99
CA HIS A 218 30.32 -4.71 12.10
C HIS A 218 30.02 -6.21 12.36
N SER A 219 29.00 -6.75 11.69
CA SER A 219 28.59 -8.16 11.75
C SER A 219 28.72 -8.83 10.36
N PRO A 220 29.94 -9.05 9.86
CA PRO A 220 30.19 -9.54 8.50
C PRO A 220 29.58 -10.93 8.22
N GLU A 221 29.43 -11.80 9.22
CA GLU A 221 28.77 -13.10 9.05
C GLU A 221 27.28 -12.95 8.74
N LYS A 222 26.61 -12.00 9.40
CA LYS A 222 25.20 -11.71 9.15
C LYS A 222 25.02 -11.07 7.77
N GLY A 223 25.91 -10.15 7.39
CA GLY A 223 25.91 -9.56 6.06
C GLY A 223 26.13 -10.59 4.96
N MET A 224 27.07 -11.52 5.15
CA MET A 224 27.31 -12.60 4.20
C MET A 224 26.08 -13.50 3.99
N LYS A 225 25.38 -13.89 5.07
CA LYS A 225 24.13 -14.66 4.96
C LYS A 225 23.05 -13.94 4.13
N LEU A 226 22.98 -12.62 4.24
CA LEU A 226 22.05 -11.80 3.47
C LEU A 226 22.45 -11.71 1.98
N LEU A 227 23.74 -11.63 1.66
CA LEU A 227 24.22 -11.70 0.27
C LEU A 227 23.89 -13.06 -0.36
N GLU A 228 24.12 -14.15 0.36
CA GLU A 228 23.79 -15.50 -0.09
C GLU A 228 22.29 -15.64 -0.33
N TYR A 229 21.47 -15.18 0.62
CA TYR A 229 20.02 -15.16 0.47
C TYR A 229 19.56 -14.32 -0.73
N ASN A 230 20.16 -13.14 -0.96
CA ASN A 230 19.83 -12.33 -2.14
C ASN A 230 20.14 -13.09 -3.44
N ALA A 231 21.28 -13.80 -3.48
CA ALA A 231 21.68 -14.59 -4.64
C ALA A 231 20.80 -15.84 -4.88
N THR A 232 20.14 -16.39 -3.85
CA THR A 232 19.15 -17.45 -4.07
C THR A 232 17.86 -16.91 -4.69
N LEU A 233 17.47 -15.68 -4.35
CA LEU A 233 16.28 -15.03 -4.92
C LEU A 233 16.51 -14.49 -6.33
N TYR A 234 17.73 -14.03 -6.62
CA TYR A 234 18.08 -13.37 -7.88
C TYR A 234 19.35 -13.99 -8.50
N PRO A 235 19.32 -15.28 -8.86
CA PRO A 235 20.49 -16.00 -9.35
C PRO A 235 21.03 -15.48 -10.69
N ASP A 236 20.20 -14.81 -11.48
CA ASP A 236 20.50 -14.28 -12.81
C ASP A 236 20.87 -12.78 -12.78
N SER A 237 20.97 -12.17 -11.61
CA SER A 237 21.42 -10.78 -11.48
C SER A 237 22.95 -10.70 -11.43
N ALA A 238 23.53 -10.01 -12.42
CA ALA A 238 24.94 -9.66 -12.43
C ALA A 238 25.33 -8.86 -11.18
N TRP A 239 24.51 -7.88 -10.79
CA TRP A 239 24.75 -7.03 -9.63
C TRP A 239 24.73 -7.82 -8.32
N VAL A 240 23.79 -8.74 -8.14
CA VAL A 240 23.74 -9.60 -6.93
C VAL A 240 24.95 -10.54 -6.88
N SER A 241 25.27 -11.17 -8.01
CA SER A 241 26.46 -12.02 -8.12
C SER A 241 27.74 -11.25 -7.80
N PHE A 242 27.84 -9.98 -8.22
CA PHE A 242 28.99 -9.13 -7.94
C PHE A 242 29.08 -8.73 -6.47
N ASN A 243 27.96 -8.37 -5.83
CA ASN A 243 27.95 -8.08 -4.39
C ASN A 243 28.34 -9.31 -3.57
N LEU A 244 27.86 -10.49 -3.95
CA LEU A 244 28.28 -11.75 -3.32
C LEU A 244 29.79 -12.03 -3.50
N ALA A 245 30.34 -11.75 -4.69
CA ALA A 245 31.78 -11.85 -4.95
C ALA A 245 32.60 -10.94 -4.02
N LYS A 246 32.18 -9.67 -3.85
CA LYS A 246 32.81 -8.73 -2.91
C LYS A 246 32.77 -9.24 -1.47
N GLY A 247 31.64 -9.83 -1.06
CA GLY A 247 31.49 -10.48 0.25
C GLY A 247 32.53 -11.59 0.47
N TYR A 248 32.69 -12.51 -0.50
CA TYR A 248 33.71 -13.56 -0.41
C TYR A 248 35.14 -13.00 -0.40
N LYS A 249 35.43 -11.93 -1.17
CA LYS A 249 36.75 -11.28 -1.13
C LYS A 249 37.09 -10.72 0.25
N GLN A 250 36.15 -10.06 0.91
CA GLN A 250 36.34 -9.52 2.27
C GLN A 250 36.65 -10.61 3.31
N ARG A 251 36.25 -11.85 3.01
CA ARG A 251 36.47 -13.03 3.86
C ARG A 251 37.71 -13.84 3.44
N GLU A 252 38.50 -13.31 2.49
CA GLU A 252 39.69 -13.96 1.92
C GLU A 252 39.38 -15.28 1.18
N GLU A 253 38.12 -15.50 0.81
CA GLU A 253 37.65 -16.68 0.06
C GLU A 253 37.84 -16.47 -1.45
N MET A 254 39.09 -16.27 -1.88
CA MET A 254 39.44 -15.75 -3.21
C MET A 254 38.91 -16.60 -4.39
N ALA A 255 38.87 -17.93 -4.24
CA ALA A 255 38.33 -18.82 -5.27
C ALA A 255 36.83 -18.58 -5.53
N LEU A 256 36.06 -18.37 -4.45
CA LEU A 256 34.63 -18.07 -4.54
C LEU A 256 34.40 -16.65 -5.04
N ALA A 257 35.20 -15.68 -4.56
CA ALA A 257 35.17 -14.30 -5.06
C ALA A 257 35.37 -14.25 -6.59
N LYS A 258 36.38 -14.98 -7.10
CA LYS A 258 36.66 -15.04 -8.53
C LYS A 258 35.54 -15.72 -9.32
N SER A 259 35.03 -16.84 -8.79
CA SER A 259 33.92 -17.58 -9.40
C SER A 259 32.67 -16.70 -9.57
N TYR A 260 32.23 -16.03 -8.50
CA TYR A 260 31.05 -15.16 -8.54
C TYR A 260 31.29 -13.86 -9.32
N GLY A 261 32.50 -13.31 -9.32
CA GLY A 261 32.86 -12.17 -10.17
C GLY A 261 32.78 -12.51 -11.65
N GLN A 262 33.27 -13.69 -12.05
CA GLN A 262 33.14 -14.16 -13.44
C GLN A 262 31.69 -14.46 -13.80
N LYS A 263 30.92 -15.05 -12.88
CA LYS A 263 29.48 -15.25 -13.04
C LYS A 263 28.77 -13.90 -13.28
N ALA A 264 29.07 -12.89 -12.48
CA ALA A 264 28.52 -11.55 -12.64
C ALA A 264 28.81 -10.98 -14.04
N LEU A 265 30.06 -11.09 -14.50
CA LEU A 265 30.46 -10.63 -15.83
C LEU A 265 29.70 -11.34 -16.96
N ASN A 266 29.43 -12.65 -16.80
CA ASN A 266 28.69 -13.44 -17.79
C ASN A 266 27.19 -13.12 -17.82
N LEU A 267 26.64 -12.60 -16.72
CA LEU A 267 25.23 -12.20 -16.59
C LEU A 267 24.98 -10.74 -16.98
N MET A 268 26.03 -9.99 -17.35
CA MET A 268 25.91 -8.58 -17.70
C MET A 268 25.04 -8.39 -18.94
N ASP A 269 24.12 -7.42 -18.85
CA ASP A 269 23.52 -6.83 -20.04
C ASP A 269 24.54 -5.88 -20.70
N GLN A 270 24.48 -5.73 -22.03
CA GLN A 270 25.50 -4.98 -22.77
C GLN A 270 25.49 -3.47 -22.48
N ASP A 271 24.43 -2.95 -21.87
CA ASP A 271 24.20 -1.52 -21.71
C ASP A 271 24.67 -0.93 -20.35
N ASP A 272 25.20 -1.76 -19.42
CA ASP A 272 25.72 -1.30 -18.11
C ASP A 272 27.26 -1.36 -18.05
N GLU A 273 27.90 -0.40 -18.72
CA GLU A 273 29.36 -0.30 -18.81
C GLU A 273 30.04 0.06 -17.47
N GLU A 274 29.33 0.74 -16.55
CA GLU A 274 29.88 1.10 -15.24
C GLU A 274 30.02 -0.14 -14.34
N LEU A 275 28.98 -0.96 -14.25
CA LEU A 275 29.02 -2.20 -13.50
C LEU A 275 30.03 -3.18 -14.11
N LYS A 276 30.07 -3.29 -15.45
CA LYS A 276 31.06 -4.10 -16.17
C LYS A 276 32.50 -3.71 -15.81
N THR A 277 32.81 -2.42 -15.89
CA THR A 277 34.14 -1.88 -15.53
C THR A 277 34.47 -2.20 -14.07
N SER A 278 33.51 -2.05 -13.16
CA SER A 278 33.67 -2.38 -11.75
C SER A 278 33.97 -3.87 -11.53
N ILE A 279 33.31 -4.76 -12.25
CA ILE A 279 33.53 -6.21 -12.16
C ILE A 279 34.91 -6.58 -12.70
N VAL A 280 35.31 -6.04 -13.86
CA VAL A 280 36.64 -6.30 -14.45
C VAL A 280 37.75 -5.86 -13.51
N ASN A 281 37.70 -4.62 -13.03
CA ASN A 281 38.69 -4.09 -12.07
C ASN A 281 38.72 -4.94 -10.78
N PHE A 282 37.57 -5.38 -10.29
CA PHE A 282 37.52 -6.27 -9.14
C PHE A 282 38.22 -7.61 -9.42
N LEU A 283 37.98 -8.24 -10.57
CA LEU A 283 38.60 -9.51 -10.94
C LEU A 283 40.12 -9.40 -11.09
N GLU A 284 40.64 -8.25 -11.51
CA GLU A 284 42.09 -7.99 -11.59
C GLU A 284 42.77 -7.89 -10.21
N THR A 285 41.99 -7.65 -9.15
CA THR A 285 42.49 -7.53 -7.78
C THR A 285 42.44 -8.83 -6.97
N LEU A 286 42.02 -9.95 -7.59
CA LEU A 286 41.91 -11.28 -6.97
C LEU A 286 43.04 -12.20 -7.41
#